data_AF-A0A967IWR5-F1
#
_entry.id   AF-A0A967IWR5-F1
#
_cell.length_a   1.000
_cell.length_b   1.000
_cell.length_c   1.000
_cell.angle_alpha   90.00
_cell.angle_beta   90.00
_cell.angle_gamma   90.00
#
_symmetry.space_group_name_H-M   'P 1'
#
loop_
_entity.id
_entity.type
_entity.pdbx_description
1 polymer ?
#
loop_
_entity_poly.entity_id
_entity_poly.type
_entity_poly.pdbx_seq_one_letter_code
_entity_poly.pdbx_strand_id
1 'polypeptide(L)'
;QWNQDYGQVSPEPQAPAMTSSAPNGASAPSDGGDDLSVPTSASSGEMASGIPGAAETPAGSRDLVAVVTDVLDVRIDPQGGDIVYAALPQHRFSLDSERPYVLLSD
;
A
#
# COMPACT_ATOMS: atom_id res chain seq x y z
N GLN A 1 -44.26 -2.19 11.25
CA GLN A 1 -42.83 -1.95 11.01
C GLN A 1 -42.05 -2.76 12.03
N TRP A 2 -41.47 -3.89 11.61
CA TRP A 2 -40.74 -4.82 12.49
C TRP A 2 -39.57 -5.43 11.71
N ASN A 3 -39.76 -5.65 10.40
CA ASN A 3 -38.76 -6.19 9.49
C ASN A 3 -37.56 -5.26 9.17
N GLN A 4 -37.54 -4.04 9.68
CA GLN A 4 -36.45 -3.08 9.43
C GLN A 4 -35.28 -3.26 10.43
N ASP A 5 -35.54 -3.89 11.59
CA ASP A 5 -34.58 -4.01 12.70
C ASP A 5 -33.74 -5.30 12.65
N TYR A 6 -34.20 -6.34 11.93
CA TYR A 6 -33.67 -7.71 12.02
C TYR A 6 -32.81 -8.17 10.81
N GLY A 7 -32.33 -7.26 9.96
CA GLY A 7 -31.61 -7.73 8.77
C GLY A 7 -30.92 -6.67 7.92
N GLN A 8 -30.61 -5.50 8.47
CA GLN A 8 -29.73 -4.56 7.76
C GLN A 8 -28.32 -5.14 7.79
N VAL A 9 -27.93 -5.84 6.72
CA VAL A 9 -26.54 -6.23 6.49
C VAL A 9 -25.72 -4.93 6.38
N SER A 10 -24.88 -4.65 7.37
CA SER A 10 -23.93 -3.54 7.29
C SER A 10 -23.08 -3.73 6.03
N PRO A 11 -22.90 -2.69 5.20
CA PRO A 11 -22.06 -2.79 4.02
C PRO A 11 -20.66 -3.26 4.45
N GLU A 12 -20.24 -4.39 3.90
CA GLU A 12 -19.00 -5.04 4.28
C GLU A 12 -17.80 -4.28 3.68
N PRO A 13 -16.88 -3.74 4.49
CA PRO A 13 -15.68 -3.06 3.99
C PRO A 13 -14.77 -4.02 3.19
N GLN A 14 -14.11 -3.48 2.16
CA GLN A 14 -13.19 -4.22 1.29
C GLN A 14 -11.82 -3.54 1.28
N ALA A 15 -10.76 -4.33 1.09
CA ALA A 15 -9.43 -3.78 0.92
C ALA A 15 -9.35 -2.95 -0.39
N PRO A 16 -8.68 -1.79 -0.38
CA PRO A 16 -8.38 -1.04 -1.60
C PRO A 16 -7.63 -1.89 -2.63
N ALA A 17 -7.99 -1.73 -3.91
CA ALA A 17 -7.29 -2.40 -5.01
C ALA A 17 -5.90 -1.76 -5.22
N MET A 18 -4.87 -2.58 -5.40
CA MET A 18 -3.52 -2.12 -5.74
C MET A 18 -3.31 -2.18 -7.25
N THR A 19 -2.83 -1.10 -7.85
CA THR A 19 -2.37 -1.08 -9.24
C THR A 19 -0.92 -1.55 -9.32
N SER A 20 -0.71 -2.86 -9.44
CA SER A 20 0.65 -3.39 -9.67
C SER A 20 1.04 -3.15 -11.13
N SER A 21 1.81 -2.10 -11.39
CA SER A 21 2.53 -1.95 -12.66
C SER A 21 3.77 -2.85 -12.61
N ALA A 22 3.70 -4.02 -13.24
CA ALA A 22 4.84 -4.93 -13.33
C ALA A 22 5.99 -4.28 -14.15
N PRO A 23 7.23 -4.17 -13.62
CA PRO A 23 8.35 -3.77 -14.43
C PRO A 23 8.76 -4.94 -15.34
N ASN A 24 8.72 -4.68 -16.65
CA ASN A 24 9.19 -5.59 -17.68
C ASN A 24 10.68 -5.90 -17.43
N GLY A 25 11.03 -7.18 -17.39
CA GLY A 25 12.38 -7.66 -17.06
C GLY A 25 13.47 -7.01 -17.91
N ALA A 26 14.44 -6.41 -17.25
CA ALA A 26 15.72 -6.01 -17.82
C ALA A 26 16.82 -6.79 -17.08
N SER A 27 17.64 -7.47 -17.87
CA SER A 27 18.69 -8.42 -17.47
C SER A 27 19.64 -7.89 -16.41
N ALA A 28 20.00 -8.76 -15.47
CA ALA A 28 21.08 -8.56 -14.50
C ALA A 28 22.46 -8.55 -15.18
N PRO A 29 23.41 -7.74 -14.69
CA PRO A 29 24.79 -8.15 -14.59
C PRO A 29 25.07 -8.61 -13.16
N SER A 30 25.73 -9.76 -13.04
CA SER A 30 26.36 -10.19 -11.79
C SER A 30 27.59 -9.31 -11.55
N ASP A 31 27.71 -8.71 -10.36
CA ASP A 31 29.01 -8.43 -9.76
C ASP A 31 28.87 -8.35 -8.24
N GLY A 32 29.75 -9.07 -7.54
CA GLY A 32 29.67 -9.30 -6.11
C GLY A 32 30.12 -8.10 -5.27
N GLY A 33 29.59 -8.02 -4.06
CA GLY A 33 30.06 -7.07 -3.06
C GLY A 33 29.04 -6.90 -1.94
N ASP A 34 29.40 -7.41 -0.77
CA ASP A 34 28.76 -7.15 0.52
C ASP A 34 28.75 -5.63 0.77
N ASP A 35 27.57 -4.99 0.80
CA ASP A 35 27.41 -3.68 1.43
C ASP A 35 25.96 -3.47 1.90
N LEU A 36 25.79 -3.30 3.20
CA LEU A 36 24.53 -2.93 3.84
C LEU A 36 24.30 -1.43 3.64
N SER A 37 23.79 -1.02 2.48
CA SER A 37 23.57 0.40 2.22
C SER A 37 22.23 0.89 2.80
N VAL A 38 22.30 1.78 3.80
CA VAL A 38 21.18 2.66 4.20
C VAL A 38 21.10 3.88 3.29
N PRO A 39 19.90 4.35 2.87
CA PRO A 39 19.79 5.48 1.96
C PRO A 39 20.17 6.78 2.68
N THR A 40 21.24 7.44 2.20
CA THR A 40 21.58 8.80 2.60
C THR A 40 20.84 9.78 1.69
N SER A 41 19.95 10.60 2.26
CA SER A 41 19.36 11.74 1.53
C SER A 41 20.41 12.82 1.39
N ALA A 42 21.06 12.88 0.23
CA ALA A 42 21.89 14.02 -0.15
C ALA A 42 20.98 15.18 -0.56
N SER A 43 20.63 16.03 0.41
CA SER A 43 20.24 17.41 0.12
C SER A 43 21.44 18.15 -0.45
N SER A 44 21.35 18.59 -1.70
CA SER A 44 22.23 19.63 -2.24
C SER A 44 21.38 20.52 -3.14
N GLY A 45 21.04 21.69 -2.61
CA GLY A 45 20.68 22.81 -3.46
C GLY A 45 21.92 23.26 -4.21
N GLU A 46 21.76 23.54 -5.51
CA GLU A 46 22.29 24.73 -6.16
C GLU A 46 21.79 24.74 -7.62
N MET A 47 20.96 25.74 -7.94
CA MET A 47 20.92 26.48 -9.21
C MET A 47 20.94 25.66 -10.53
N ALA A 48 19.78 25.24 -11.02
CA ALA A 48 19.61 24.78 -12.40
C ALA A 48 18.99 25.88 -13.28
N SER A 49 19.84 26.61 -14.00
CA SER A 49 19.44 27.21 -15.27
C SER A 49 18.93 26.10 -16.20
N GLY A 50 17.82 26.36 -16.89
CA GLY A 50 17.01 25.37 -17.58
C GLY A 50 17.78 24.44 -18.52
N ILE A 51 17.53 23.14 -18.36
CA ILE A 51 17.94 22.07 -19.28
C ILE A 51 16.65 21.46 -19.87
N PRO A 52 16.46 21.48 -21.20
CA PRO A 52 15.37 20.74 -21.84
C PRO A 52 15.76 19.25 -21.83
N GLY A 53 14.97 18.45 -21.12
CA GLY A 53 15.29 17.05 -20.85
C GLY A 53 15.30 16.70 -19.37
N ALA A 54 14.49 17.38 -18.55
CA ALA A 54 14.07 16.82 -17.28
C ALA A 54 13.36 15.50 -17.60
N ALA A 55 14.09 14.39 -17.49
CA ALA A 55 13.45 13.10 -17.29
C ALA A 55 12.54 13.32 -16.09
N GLU A 56 11.24 13.26 -16.33
CA GLU A 56 10.24 13.37 -15.29
C GLU A 56 10.57 12.26 -14.31
N THR A 57 11.17 12.62 -13.16
CA THR A 57 11.22 11.71 -12.02
C THR A 57 9.80 11.23 -11.87
N PRO A 58 9.50 9.92 -12.02
CA PRO A 58 8.13 9.45 -11.89
C PRO A 58 7.67 9.96 -10.54
N ALA A 59 6.67 10.84 -10.54
CA ALA A 59 6.06 11.34 -9.32
C ALA A 59 5.75 10.08 -8.51
N GLY A 60 6.40 9.93 -7.35
CA GLY A 60 6.41 8.67 -6.60
C GLY A 60 4.99 8.12 -6.56
N SER A 61 4.80 6.96 -7.17
CA SER A 61 3.46 6.41 -7.37
C SER A 61 2.81 6.28 -5.98
N ARG A 62 1.62 6.85 -5.79
CA ARG A 62 0.88 6.78 -4.51
C ARG A 62 0.25 5.39 -4.30
N ASP A 63 0.91 4.36 -4.81
CA ASP A 63 0.49 2.97 -4.62
C ASP A 63 0.66 2.62 -3.14
N LEU A 64 -0.39 2.06 -2.55
CA LEU A 64 -0.38 1.70 -1.14
C LEU A 64 0.62 0.56 -0.88
N VAL A 65 1.31 0.65 0.25
CA VAL A 65 2.18 -0.43 0.73
C VAL A 65 1.33 -1.46 1.48
N ALA A 66 1.45 -2.73 1.10
CA ALA A 66 0.78 -3.85 1.73
C ALA A 66 1.70 -4.57 2.72
N VAL A 67 1.26 -4.70 3.97
CA VAL A 67 1.93 -5.49 5.00
C VAL A 67 0.97 -6.57 5.48
N VAL A 68 1.28 -7.83 5.17
CA VAL A 68 0.43 -8.98 5.51
C VAL A 68 1.19 -9.91 6.43
N THR A 69 0.56 -10.24 7.56
CA THR A 69 1.04 -11.20 8.56
C THR A 69 0.03 -12.32 8.74
N ASP A 70 0.30 -13.22 9.68
CA ASP A 70 -0.62 -14.30 10.06
C ASP A 70 -1.93 -13.81 10.68
N VAL A 71 -1.92 -12.64 11.35
CA VAL A 71 -3.07 -12.09 12.08
C VAL A 71 -3.51 -10.70 11.66
N LEU A 72 -2.75 -10.00 10.82
CA LEU A 72 -3.02 -8.61 10.45
C LEU A 72 -2.68 -8.33 8.99
N ASP A 73 -3.61 -7.70 8.27
CA ASP A 73 -3.44 -7.16 6.91
C ASP A 73 -3.60 -5.63 6.95
N VAL A 74 -2.56 -4.89 6.53
CA VAL A 74 -2.50 -3.42 6.58
C VAL A 74 -2.20 -2.83 5.20
N ARG A 75 -2.85 -1.70 4.88
CA ARG A 75 -2.48 -0.81 3.77
C ARG A 75 -2.01 0.54 4.28
N ILE A 76 -0.89 1.02 3.77
CA ILE A 76 -0.21 2.24 4.24
C ILE A 76 -0.04 3.20 3.06
N ASP A 77 -0.41 4.48 3.23
CA ASP A 77 -0.03 5.54 2.26
C ASP A 77 1.48 5.83 2.44
N PRO A 78 2.32 5.60 1.40
CA PRO A 78 3.74 5.88 1.49
C PRO A 78 4.05 7.38 1.68
N GLN A 79 3.07 8.26 1.47
CA GLN A 79 3.12 9.68 1.83
C GLN A 79 2.57 9.85 3.26
N GLY A 80 3.45 10.18 4.20
CA GLY A 80 3.05 10.44 5.60
C GLY A 80 2.98 9.18 6.48
N GLY A 81 2.77 7.99 5.90
CA GLY A 81 2.79 6.72 6.63
C GLY A 81 1.48 6.38 7.33
N ASP A 82 0.38 7.01 6.92
CA ASP A 82 -0.94 6.75 7.49
C ASP A 82 -1.46 5.37 7.09
N ILE A 83 -2.12 4.69 8.02
CA ILE A 83 -2.83 3.45 7.75
C ILE A 83 -4.21 3.79 7.22
N VAL A 84 -4.49 3.37 5.99
CA VAL A 84 -5.79 3.61 5.32
C VAL A 84 -6.70 2.38 5.35
N TYR A 85 -6.15 1.20 5.69
CA TYR A 85 -6.91 -0.04 5.86
C TYR A 85 -6.22 -0.97 6.86
N ALA A 86 -7.01 -1.63 7.71
CA ALA A 86 -6.56 -2.70 8.58
C ALA A 86 -7.63 -3.79 8.78
N ALA A 87 -7.25 -5.06 8.64
CA ALA A 87 -8.14 -6.21 8.83
C ALA A 87 -7.46 -7.35 9.59
N LEU A 88 -8.28 -8.21 10.20
CA LEU A 88 -7.90 -9.38 10.97
C LEU A 88 -8.25 -10.67 10.21
N PRO A 89 -7.31 -11.31 9.48
CA PRO A 89 -7.56 -12.50 8.67
C PRO A 89 -8.17 -13.68 9.42
N GLN A 90 -7.87 -13.82 10.71
CA GLN A 90 -8.36 -14.94 11.54
C GLN A 90 -9.72 -14.66 12.20
N HIS A 91 -10.29 -13.48 11.99
CA HIS A 91 -11.58 -13.10 12.56
C HIS A 91 -12.57 -12.86 11.43
N ARG A 92 -13.70 -13.54 11.45
CA ARG A 92 -14.73 -13.38 10.41
C ARG A 92 -15.59 -12.15 10.68
N PHE A 93 -15.98 -11.45 9.63
CA PHE A 93 -16.84 -10.26 9.72
C PHE A 93 -18.20 -10.58 10.37
N SER A 94 -18.77 -11.73 10.02
CA SER A 94 -19.99 -12.27 10.62
C SER A 94 -19.92 -13.79 10.66
N LEU A 95 -20.85 -14.44 11.38
CA LEU A 95 -20.89 -15.90 11.50
C LEU A 95 -20.96 -16.61 10.14
N ASP A 96 -21.62 -16.00 9.16
CA ASP A 96 -21.82 -16.58 7.81
C ASP A 96 -20.82 -16.05 6.77
N SER A 97 -20.04 -15.02 7.07
CA SER A 97 -19.14 -14.37 6.08
C SER A 97 -17.74 -14.96 6.09
N GLU A 98 -17.22 -15.36 4.93
CA GLU A 98 -15.82 -15.80 4.72
C GLU A 98 -14.81 -14.65 4.78
N ARG A 99 -15.28 -13.41 4.97
CA ARG A 99 -14.44 -12.21 4.90
C ARG A 99 -13.81 -11.90 6.26
N PRO A 100 -12.59 -11.36 6.27
CA PRO A 100 -11.95 -10.93 7.50
C PRO A 100 -12.66 -9.71 8.11
N TYR A 101 -12.60 -9.60 9.43
CA TYR A 101 -13.11 -8.46 10.17
C TYR A 101 -12.19 -7.26 9.97
N VAL A 102 -12.76 -6.14 9.51
CA VAL A 102 -12.02 -4.90 9.24
C VAL A 102 -12.10 -3.99 10.46
N LEU A 103 -10.94 -3.53 10.92
CA LEU A 103 -10.79 -2.59 12.04
C LEU A 103 -10.83 -1.13 11.56
N LEU A 104 -10.27 -0.86 10.38
CA LEU A 104 -10.11 0.47 9.82
C LEU A 104 -10.31 0.43 8.30
N SER A 105 -11.07 1.39 7.79
CA SER A 105 -11.25 1.66 6.37
C SER A 105 -11.56 3.14 6.20
N ASP A 106 -10.68 3.85 5.49
CA ASP A 106 -10.89 5.23 5.04
C ASP A 106 -11.41 5.27 3.59
#